data_AF-A0AAD5ITG8-F1
#
_entry.id   AF-A0AAD5ITG8-F1
#
_cell.length_a   1.000
_cell.length_b   1.000
_cell.length_c   1.000
_cell.angle_alpha   90.00
_cell.angle_beta   90.00
_cell.angle_gamma   90.00
#
_symmetry.space_group_name_H-M   'P 1'
#
loop_
_entity.id
_entity.type
_entity.pdbx_description
1 polymer ?
#
loop_
_entity_poly.entity_id
_entity_poly.type
_entity_poly.pdbx_seq_one_letter_code
_entity_poly.pdbx_strand_id
1 'polypeptide(L)'
;MDTGSDVIWVQRQPYIMCYKQGDLVFNLATSASYTVVPCGSPACDALIVNDRYCHASKCGYEVNYTEGFYTKGTLMLETLTFGQTMILNMAIGRGHNNYGLFNVIAGLLGLGGSRMSFINKIPEMGGVSVIVYRVTVVYHLDG
;
A
#
# COMPACT_ATOMS: atom_id res chain seq x y z
N MET A 1 8.38 2.42 4.74
CA MET A 1 8.89 2.29 3.35
C MET A 1 9.64 0.98 3.27
N ASP A 2 9.52 0.25 2.17
CA ASP A 2 10.14 -1.07 2.02
C ASP A 2 10.58 -1.27 0.57
N THR A 3 11.88 -1.49 0.35
CA THR A 3 12.46 -1.74 -0.98
C THR A 3 12.41 -3.22 -1.38
N GLY A 4 12.03 -4.12 -0.46
CA GLY A 4 11.88 -5.55 -0.70
C GLY A 4 10.49 -5.95 -1.19
N SER A 5 9.50 -5.04 -1.16
CA SER A 5 8.13 -5.32 -1.59
C SER A 5 7.59 -4.29 -2.59
N ASP A 6 6.65 -4.74 -3.41
CA ASP A 6 6.07 -3.95 -4.48
C ASP A 6 4.75 -3.28 -4.10
N VAL A 7 3.94 -3.94 -3.26
CA VAL A 7 2.58 -3.49 -2.97
C VAL A 7 2.62 -2.39 -1.91
N ILE A 8 2.07 -1.22 -2.25
CA ILE A 8 1.70 -0.22 -1.25
C ILE A 8 0.46 -0.74 -0.53
N TRP A 9 0.43 -0.74 0.80
CA TRP A 9 -0.76 -1.10 1.55
C TRP A 9 -0.97 -0.23 2.77
N VAL A 10 -2.24 -0.10 3.15
CA VAL A 10 -2.67 0.62 4.36
C VAL A 10 -3.62 -0.26 5.17
N GLN A 11 -3.51 -0.17 6.49
CA GLN A 11 -4.45 -0.81 7.40
C GLN A 11 -5.74 0.00 7.47
N ARG A 12 -6.89 -0.67 7.46
CA ARG A 12 -8.20 0.00 7.48
C ARG A 12 -9.22 -0.71 8.37
N GLN A 13 -10.15 0.06 8.94
CA GLN A 13 -11.30 -0.46 9.72
C GLN A 13 -12.63 -0.52 8.93
N PRO A 14 -13.51 -1.52 9.16
CA PRO A 14 -13.28 -2.67 10.00
C PRO A 14 -12.25 -3.62 9.35
N TYR A 15 -11.45 -4.24 10.21
CA TYR A 15 -10.52 -5.31 9.89
C TYR A 15 -10.96 -6.60 10.58
N ILE A 16 -10.46 -7.74 10.10
CA ILE A 16 -10.74 -9.05 10.69
C ILE A 16 -9.69 -9.36 11.76
N MET A 17 -8.41 -9.18 11.44
CA MET A 17 -7.29 -9.44 12.33
C MET A 17 -6.16 -8.44 12.04
N CYS A 18 -5.97 -7.47 12.92
CA CYS A 18 -4.94 -6.44 12.76
C CYS A 18 -4.34 -6.08 14.12
N TYR A 19 -3.10 -5.60 14.09
CA TYR A 19 -2.48 -4.95 15.23
C TYR A 19 -3.16 -3.60 15.53
N LYS A 20 -3.07 -3.13 16.78
CA LYS A 20 -3.52 -1.78 17.14
C LYS A 20 -2.56 -0.76 16.52
N GLN A 21 -3.08 0.07 15.63
CA GLN A 21 -2.33 1.17 15.04
C GLN A 21 -2.35 2.38 15.98
N GLY A 22 -1.19 3.02 16.19
CA GLY A 22 -1.07 4.24 17.01
C GLY A 22 -1.61 5.49 16.29
N ASP A 23 -1.42 5.57 14.98
CA ASP A 23 -1.89 6.68 14.14
C ASP A 23 -3.37 6.57 13.76
N LEU A 24 -3.94 7.68 13.28
CA LEU A 24 -5.29 7.71 12.70
C LEU A 24 -5.43 6.71 11.55
N VAL A 25 -6.47 5.89 11.61
CA VAL A 25 -6.79 4.92 10.55
C VAL A 25 -7.42 5.65 9.37
N PHE A 26 -6.87 5.44 8.17
CA PHE A 26 -7.40 6.07 6.95
C PHE A 26 -8.81 5.58 6.63
N ASN A 27 -9.80 6.48 6.62
CA ASN A 27 -11.17 6.16 6.24
C ASN A 27 -11.37 6.33 4.73
N LEU A 28 -11.24 5.23 4.00
CA LEU A 28 -11.46 5.21 2.54
C LEU A 28 -12.88 5.60 2.12
N ALA A 29 -13.89 5.49 3.00
CA ALA A 29 -15.27 5.83 2.66
C ALA A 29 -15.49 7.34 2.48
N THR A 30 -14.56 8.17 2.95
CA THR A 30 -14.65 9.64 2.82
C THR A 30 -13.83 10.18 1.65
N SER A 31 -13.10 9.32 0.94
CA SER A 31 -12.30 9.73 -0.22
C SER A 31 -13.15 9.67 -1.49
N ALA A 32 -13.13 10.74 -2.28
CA ALA A 32 -13.86 10.83 -3.55
C ALA A 32 -13.14 10.10 -4.70
N SER A 33 -11.82 9.89 -4.61
CA SER A 33 -11.03 9.17 -5.63
C SER A 33 -10.88 7.68 -5.35
N TYR A 34 -11.38 7.20 -4.21
CA TYR A 34 -11.36 5.78 -3.87
C TYR A 34 -12.18 4.96 -4.86
N THR A 35 -11.54 3.96 -5.48
CA THR A 35 -12.22 2.99 -6.35
C THR A 35 -11.74 1.57 -6.07
N VAL A 36 -12.65 0.62 -5.93
CA VAL A 36 -12.27 -0.80 -5.77
C VAL A 36 -11.79 -1.36 -7.10
N VAL A 37 -10.66 -2.08 -7.10
CA VAL A 37 -10.12 -2.70 -8.32
C VAL A 37 -10.89 -3.99 -8.61
N PRO A 38 -11.49 -4.14 -9.81
CA PRO A 38 -12.14 -5.38 -10.20
C PRO A 38 -11.12 -6.43 -10.66
N CYS A 39 -11.50 -7.69 -10.57
CA CYS A 39 -10.74 -8.81 -11.13
C CYS A 39 -10.58 -8.69 -12.65
N GLY A 40 -9.43 -9.14 -13.17
CA GLY A 40 -9.10 -9.07 -14.60
C GLY A 40 -8.82 -7.65 -15.12
N SER A 41 -8.75 -6.65 -14.23
CA SER A 41 -8.27 -5.33 -14.60
C SER A 41 -6.74 -5.31 -14.73
N PRO A 42 -6.17 -4.40 -15.53
CA PRO A 42 -4.72 -4.26 -15.65
C PRO A 42 -4.00 -4.05 -14.31
N ALA A 43 -4.64 -3.34 -13.36
CA ALA A 43 -4.10 -3.12 -12.02
C ALA A 43 -4.07 -4.42 -11.20
N CYS A 44 -5.10 -5.26 -11.31
CA CYS A 44 -5.11 -6.57 -10.66
C CYS A 44 -4.08 -7.52 -11.28
N ASP A 45 -3.93 -7.46 -12.60
CA ASP A 45 -3.04 -8.35 -13.35
C ASP A 45 -1.56 -8.01 -13.20
N ALA A 46 -1.26 -6.82 -12.70
CA ALA A 46 0.09 -6.39 -12.36
C ALA A 46 0.58 -6.98 -11.03
N LEU A 47 -0.28 -7.58 -10.20
CA LEU A 47 0.13 -8.39 -9.05
C LEU A 47 0.79 -9.69 -9.50
N ILE A 48 1.73 -10.18 -8.68
CA ILE A 48 2.30 -11.51 -8.83
C ILE A 48 1.15 -12.53 -8.80
N VAL A 49 1.17 -13.52 -9.70
CA VAL A 49 0.06 -14.46 -9.92
C VAL A 49 -0.36 -15.15 -8.61
N ASN A 50 0.60 -15.58 -7.80
CA ASN A 50 0.34 -16.30 -6.54
C ASN A 50 -0.13 -15.38 -5.40
N ASP A 51 0.10 -14.08 -5.53
CA ASP A 51 -0.25 -13.06 -4.53
C ASP A 51 -1.60 -12.41 -4.84
N ARG A 52 -2.20 -12.73 -6.00
CA ARG A 52 -3.51 -12.23 -6.42
C ARG A 52 -4.57 -13.29 -6.19
N TYR A 53 -5.75 -12.87 -5.77
CA TYR A 53 -6.93 -13.72 -5.76
C TYR A 53 -8.19 -12.92 -6.11
N CYS A 54 -9.29 -13.62 -6.38
CA CYS A 54 -10.55 -12.98 -6.71
C CYS A 54 -11.65 -13.40 -5.74
N HIS A 55 -12.32 -12.41 -5.16
CA HIS A 55 -13.44 -12.64 -4.26
C HIS A 55 -14.55 -11.62 -4.53
N ALA A 56 -15.75 -12.12 -4.85
CA ALA A 56 -16.91 -11.28 -5.21
C ALA A 56 -16.57 -10.23 -6.29
N SER A 57 -15.85 -10.65 -7.34
CA SER A 57 -15.36 -9.82 -8.45
C SER A 57 -14.38 -8.70 -8.09
N LYS A 58 -13.92 -8.65 -6.83
CA LYS A 58 -12.91 -7.70 -6.35
C LYS A 58 -11.54 -8.35 -6.34
N CYS A 59 -10.54 -7.60 -6.78
CA CYS A 59 -9.15 -8.04 -6.76
C CYS A 59 -8.65 -8.08 -5.33
N GLY A 60 -8.25 -9.27 -4.88
CA GLY A 60 -7.57 -9.49 -3.62
C GLY A 60 -6.06 -9.50 -3.81
N TYR A 61 -5.34 -9.10 -2.77
CA TYR A 61 -3.88 -9.20 -2.71
C TYR A 61 -3.45 -9.87 -1.40
N GLU A 62 -2.32 -10.55 -1.44
CA GLU A 62 -1.65 -11.13 -0.28
C GLU A 62 -0.14 -10.92 -0.45
N VAL A 63 0.51 -10.32 0.55
CA VAL A 63 1.97 -10.19 0.58
C VAL A 63 2.48 -10.91 1.80
N ASN A 64 3.35 -11.88 1.58
CA ASN A 64 4.04 -12.62 2.62
C ASN A 64 5.44 -12.03 2.83
N TYR A 65 5.74 -11.67 4.07
CA TYR A 65 7.06 -11.24 4.53
C TYR A 65 7.74 -12.38 5.28
N THR A 66 8.95 -12.11 5.78
CA THR A 66 9.71 -13.06 6.60
C THR A 66 8.96 -13.44 7.90
N GLU A 67 9.27 -14.60 8.46
CA GLU A 67 8.74 -15.07 9.76
C GLU A 67 7.21 -15.23 9.79
N GLY A 68 6.58 -15.40 8.63
CA GLY A 68 5.13 -15.59 8.51
C GLY A 68 4.32 -14.31 8.73
N PHE A 69 4.97 -13.15 8.71
CA PHE A 69 4.25 -11.87 8.66
C PHE A 69 3.59 -11.69 7.30
N TYR A 70 2.41 -11.09 7.28
CA TYR A 70 1.69 -10.89 6.03
C TYR A 70 0.72 -9.74 6.11
N THR A 71 0.33 -9.27 4.93
CA THR A 71 -0.85 -8.44 4.75
C THR A 71 -1.74 -9.04 3.67
N LYS A 72 -3.05 -8.98 3.88
CA LYS A 72 -4.05 -9.50 2.96
C LYS A 72 -5.27 -8.60 2.93
N GLY A 73 -5.82 -8.38 1.75
CA GLY A 73 -7.06 -7.62 1.63
C GLY A 73 -7.48 -7.37 0.19
N THR A 74 -8.08 -6.21 -0.06
CA THR A 74 -8.62 -5.85 -1.38
C THR A 74 -7.77 -4.76 -2.01
N LEU A 75 -7.45 -4.90 -3.29
CA LEU A 75 -6.77 -3.87 -4.05
C LEU A 75 -7.77 -2.75 -4.41
N MET A 76 -7.32 -1.50 -4.27
CA MET A 76 -8.08 -0.31 -4.61
C MET A 76 -7.19 0.70 -5.35
N LEU A 77 -7.81 1.65 -6.04
CA LEU A 77 -7.15 2.81 -6.60
C LEU A 77 -7.43 4.01 -5.69
N GLU A 78 -6.41 4.85 -5.50
CA GLU A 78 -6.51 6.09 -4.75
C GLU A 78 -5.52 7.14 -5.30
N THR A 79 -5.77 8.39 -4.97
CA THR A 79 -4.84 9.48 -5.17
C THR A 79 -3.90 9.62 -3.98
N LEU A 80 -2.59 9.56 -4.24
CA LEU A 80 -1.57 9.90 -3.24
C LEU A 80 -1.13 11.35 -3.40
N THR A 81 -1.12 12.10 -2.30
CA THR A 81 -0.69 13.51 -2.29
C THR A 81 0.59 13.66 -1.47
N PHE A 82 1.62 14.23 -2.09
CA PHE A 82 2.90 14.55 -1.48
C PHE A 82 3.17 16.05 -1.65
N GLY A 83 2.89 16.84 -0.61
CA GLY A 83 2.92 18.30 -0.71
C GLY A 83 1.93 18.78 -1.77
N GLN A 84 2.43 19.36 -2.86
CA GLN A 84 1.64 19.83 -4.00
C GLN A 84 1.54 18.81 -5.15
N THR A 85 2.24 17.68 -5.04
CA THR A 85 2.27 16.65 -6.08
C THR A 85 1.17 15.63 -5.82
N MET A 86 0.43 15.26 -6.86
CA MET A 86 -0.61 14.23 -6.80
C MET A 86 -0.27 13.10 -7.76
N ILE A 87 -0.34 11.87 -7.27
CA ILE A 87 -0.20 10.65 -8.06
C ILE A 87 -1.56 9.98 -8.10
N LEU A 88 -2.20 10.01 -9.26
CA LEU A 88 -3.56 9.51 -9.46
C LEU A 88 -3.56 8.00 -9.70
N ASN A 89 -4.71 7.37 -9.42
CA ASN A 89 -4.96 5.96 -9.74
C ASN A 89 -3.87 5.00 -9.25
N MET A 90 -3.30 5.30 -8.08
CA MET A 90 -2.30 4.43 -7.47
C MET A 90 -3.00 3.19 -6.92
N ALA A 91 -2.55 2.02 -7.36
CA ALA A 91 -3.02 0.75 -6.79
C ALA A 91 -2.45 0.54 -5.38
N ILE A 92 -3.33 0.45 -4.40
CA ILE A 92 -3.00 0.30 -2.99
C ILE A 92 -3.81 -0.87 -2.42
N GLY A 93 -3.13 -1.72 -1.65
CA GLY A 93 -3.76 -2.76 -0.86
C GLY A 93 -4.46 -2.17 0.35
N ARG A 94 -5.79 -2.28 0.39
CA ARG A 94 -6.54 -2.09 1.63
C ARG A 94 -6.40 -3.37 2.45
N GLY A 95 -5.56 -3.36 3.49
CA GLY A 95 -5.36 -4.50 4.39
C GLY A 95 -6.60 -4.76 5.26
N HIS A 96 -7.11 -5.99 5.20
CA HIS A 96 -8.20 -6.49 6.05
C HIS A 96 -7.67 -7.42 7.14
N ASN A 97 -6.53 -8.06 6.87
CA ASN A 97 -5.81 -8.91 7.79
C ASN A 97 -4.32 -8.57 7.67
N ASN A 98 -3.75 -8.03 8.73
CA ASN A 98 -2.33 -7.67 8.80
C ASN A 98 -1.74 -8.30 10.05
N TYR A 99 -0.79 -9.22 9.87
CA TYR A 99 -0.14 -9.93 10.95
C TYR A 99 1.36 -9.68 10.92
N GLY A 100 1.91 -9.28 12.06
CA GLY A 100 3.33 -9.03 12.25
C GLY A 100 3.59 -7.90 13.24
N LEU A 101 4.86 -7.56 13.42
CA LEU A 101 5.33 -6.49 14.31
C LEU A 101 5.19 -5.10 13.66
N PHE A 102 4.03 -4.83 13.09
CA PHE A 102 3.70 -3.58 12.42
C PHE A 102 2.98 -2.57 13.33
N ASN A 103 2.96 -2.81 14.65
CA ASN A 103 2.25 -2.04 15.68
C ASN A 103 2.60 -0.53 15.74
N VAL A 104 3.53 -0.07 14.91
CA VAL A 104 3.97 1.32 14.82
C VAL A 104 3.73 1.96 13.45
N ILE A 105 3.08 1.27 12.49
CA ILE A 105 2.82 1.82 11.15
C ILE A 105 1.35 1.74 10.73
N ALA A 106 0.88 2.78 10.04
CA ALA A 106 -0.44 2.78 9.39
C ALA A 106 -0.51 1.95 8.11
N GLY A 107 0.66 1.61 7.56
CA GLY A 107 0.81 0.96 6.27
C GLY A 107 2.25 1.01 5.82
N LEU A 108 2.50 0.51 4.62
CA LEU A 108 3.83 0.38 4.04
C LEU A 108 3.79 0.83 2.58
N LEU A 109 4.82 1.59 2.21
CA LEU A 109 5.06 2.04 0.84
C LEU A 109 6.07 1.09 0.19
N GLY A 110 5.59 0.28 -0.76
CA GLY A 110 6.41 -0.67 -1.52
C GLY A 110 7.20 0.01 -2.63
N LEU A 111 8.52 -0.19 -2.61
CA LEU A 111 9.53 0.44 -3.47
C LEU A 111 10.33 -0.59 -4.27
N GLY A 112 9.78 -1.79 -4.44
CA GLY A 112 10.36 -2.86 -5.25
C GLY A 112 10.46 -2.53 -6.74
N GLY A 113 10.94 -3.48 -7.53
CA GLY A 113 11.21 -3.28 -8.95
C GLY A 113 10.03 -3.55 -9.89
N SER A 114 8.89 -4.02 -9.41
CA SER A 114 7.77 -4.42 -10.27
C SER A 114 6.95 -3.21 -10.76
N ARG A 115 6.07 -3.44 -11.76
CA ARG A 115 5.14 -2.43 -12.28
C ARG A 115 4.12 -1.91 -11.27
N MET A 116 3.94 -2.60 -10.13
CA MET A 116 3.05 -2.20 -9.04
C MET A 116 3.70 -1.24 -8.05
N SER A 117 5.03 -1.25 -7.98
CA SER A 117 5.78 -0.42 -7.05
C SER A 117 5.52 1.07 -7.27
N PHE A 118 5.59 1.81 -6.17
CA PHE A 118 5.47 3.26 -6.19
C PHE A 118 6.48 3.92 -7.14
N ILE A 119 7.71 3.42 -7.15
CA ILE A 119 8.81 3.99 -7.94
C ILE A 119 8.57 3.90 -9.44
N ASN A 120 7.79 2.92 -9.90
CA ASN A 120 7.44 2.73 -11.31
C ASN A 120 6.14 3.45 -11.71
N LYS A 121 5.46 4.12 -10.76
CA LYS A 121 4.31 5.00 -11.02
C LYS A 121 4.65 6.49 -10.99
N ILE A 122 5.79 6.85 -10.41
CA ILE A 122 6.38 8.20 -10.50
C ILE A 122 6.89 8.59 -11.91
N PRO A 123 7.40 7.70 -12.80
CA PRO A 123 8.04 8.10 -14.05
C PRO A 123 7.13 8.83 -15.05
N GLU A 124 5.82 8.75 -14.87
CA GLU A 124 4.84 9.53 -15.66
C GLU A 124 4.89 11.04 -15.36
N MET A 125 5.65 11.49 -14.35
CA MET A 125 5.85 12.91 -14.01
C MET A 125 7.15 13.53 -14.58
N GLY A 126 7.89 12.81 -15.43
CA GLY A 126 9.03 13.34 -16.18
C GLY A 126 10.38 13.14 -15.50
N GLY A 127 11.15 12.17 -16.01
CA GLY A 127 12.57 11.99 -15.71
C GLY A 127 12.92 10.64 -15.07
N VAL A 128 14.09 10.10 -15.44
CA VAL A 128 14.70 8.93 -14.80
C VAL A 128 14.86 9.24 -13.31
N SER A 129 14.03 8.60 -12.48
CA SER A 129 13.95 8.91 -11.06
C SER A 129 14.89 7.99 -10.28
N VAL A 130 16.08 8.50 -9.92
CA VAL A 130 16.80 7.98 -8.75
C VAL A 130 16.12 8.58 -7.53
N ILE A 131 15.21 7.84 -6.90
CA ILE A 131 14.53 8.33 -5.70
C ILE A 131 15.48 8.15 -4.51
N VAL A 132 16.20 9.22 -4.17
CA VAL A 132 17.00 9.29 -2.95
C VAL A 132 16.08 9.68 -1.80
N TYR A 133 15.73 8.72 -0.95
CA TYR A 133 15.01 9.01 0.29
C TYR A 133 16.00 9.51 1.35
N ARG A 134 15.85 10.75 1.83
CA ARG A 134 16.49 11.19 3.07
C ARG A 134 15.56 10.88 4.23
N VAL A 135 15.84 9.80 4.95
CA VAL A 135 15.13 9.48 6.19
C VAL A 135 15.76 10.27 7.33
N THR A 136 15.05 11.27 7.84
CA THR A 136 15.44 11.95 9.09
C THR A 136 14.64 11.33 10.22
N VAL A 137 15.30 10.57 11.10
CA VAL A 137 14.70 10.10 12.35
C VAL A 137 14.79 11.24 13.36
N VAL A 138 13.65 11.84 13.70
CA VAL A 138 13.57 12.85 14.76
C VAL A 138 13.18 12.13 16.04
N TYR A 139 14.08 12.10 17.02
CA TYR A 139 13.75 11.67 18.38
C TYR A 139 13.11 12.85 19.11
N HIS A 140 11.84 12.72 19.51
CA HIS A 140 11.29 13.59 20.53
C HIS A 140 11.71 13.02 21.89
N LEU A 141 12.63 13.71 22.57
CA LEU A 141 12.87 13.50 23.99
C LEU A 141 11.82 14.33 24.73
N ASP A 142 10.74 13.67 25.14
CA ASP A 142 9.79 14.28 26.07
C ASP A 142 10.51 14.44 27.42
N GLY A 143 10.64 15.70 27.85
CA GLY A 143 11.15 16.07 29.17
C GLY A 143 10.06 16.08 30.24
#